data_AF-A0A6M5J6N8-F1
#
_entry.id   AF-A0A6M5J6N8-F1
#
_cell.length_a   1.000
_cell.length_b   1.000
_cell.length_c   1.000
_cell.angle_alpha   90.00
_cell.angle_beta   90.00
_cell.angle_gamma   90.00
#
_symmetry.space_group_name_H-M   'P 1'
#
loop_
_entity.id
_entity.type
_entity.pdbx_description
1 polymer ?
#
loop_
_entity_poly.entity_id
_entity_poly.type
_entity_poly.pdbx_seq_one_letter_code
_entity_poly.pdbx_strand_id
1 'polypeptide(L)'
;MRSNRRYGSDLTDKAINAFLTRSKPISLTEAERKSTGDAVEQPPADNSPRVLAWVRYPESTVQVSGRVVAFNDRMVLVEWDTQGGGTQQAWVWRSAVTVPTPRSR
;
A
#
# COMPACT_ATOMS: atom_id res chain seq x y z
N MET A 1 9.88 -21.79 -40.54
CA MET A 1 8.71 -21.86 -39.63
C MET A 1 9.22 -22.05 -38.21
N ARG A 2 9.17 -21.01 -37.34
CA ARG A 2 9.37 -21.17 -35.89
C ARG A 2 8.00 -21.00 -35.24
N SER A 3 7.40 -22.11 -34.79
CA SER A 3 6.18 -22.06 -34.00
C SER A 3 6.55 -21.75 -32.56
N ASN A 4 6.04 -20.62 -32.06
CA ASN A 4 6.26 -20.11 -30.72
C ASN A 4 5.42 -20.92 -29.73
N ARG A 5 6.08 -21.74 -28.91
CA ARG A 5 5.47 -22.63 -27.91
C ARG A 5 5.02 -21.79 -26.70
N ARG A 6 3.92 -21.05 -26.85
CA ARG A 6 3.23 -20.36 -25.74
C ARG A 6 2.25 -21.34 -25.09
N TYR A 7 2.68 -22.04 -24.05
CA TYR A 7 1.78 -22.67 -23.08
C TYR A 7 2.59 -22.94 -21.81
N GLY A 8 2.50 -22.05 -20.83
CA GLY A 8 3.21 -22.21 -19.55
C GLY A 8 3.24 -20.98 -18.63
N SER A 9 3.03 -19.77 -19.15
CA SER A 9 3.05 -18.53 -18.34
C SER A 9 1.71 -18.23 -17.67
N ASP A 10 0.60 -18.48 -18.37
CA ASP A 10 -0.67 -17.82 -17.99
C ASP A 10 -1.35 -18.44 -16.76
N LEU A 11 -1.06 -19.71 -16.45
CA LEU A 11 -1.53 -20.37 -15.23
C LEU A 11 -0.63 -20.04 -14.02
N THR A 12 0.64 -19.73 -14.26
CA THR A 12 1.62 -19.38 -13.21
C THR A 12 1.45 -17.92 -12.80
N ASP A 13 1.27 -17.01 -13.76
CA ASP A 13 1.03 -15.59 -13.50
C ASP A 13 -0.32 -15.34 -12.83
N LYS A 14 -1.37 -16.10 -13.21
CA LYS A 14 -2.67 -16.01 -12.52
C LYS A 14 -2.65 -16.59 -11.11
N ALA A 15 -1.89 -17.66 -10.85
CA ALA A 15 -1.76 -18.22 -9.51
C ALA A 15 -0.91 -17.32 -8.59
N ILE A 16 0.13 -16.69 -9.13
CA ILE A 16 0.91 -15.66 -8.43
C ILE A 16 0.03 -14.43 -8.16
N ASN A 17 -0.74 -13.95 -9.14
CA ASN A 17 -1.69 -12.86 -8.92
C ASN A 17 -2.83 -13.22 -7.96
N ALA A 18 -3.33 -14.46 -7.97
CA ALA A 18 -4.36 -14.91 -7.03
C ALA A 18 -3.82 -15.00 -5.58
N PHE A 19 -2.56 -15.41 -5.39
CA PHE A 19 -1.90 -15.37 -4.08
C PHE A 19 -1.75 -13.91 -3.57
N LEU A 20 -1.45 -12.97 -4.48
CA LEU A 20 -1.39 -11.53 -4.20
C LEU A 20 -2.77 -10.89 -3.91
N THR A 21 -3.90 -11.53 -4.23
CA THR A 21 -5.25 -10.92 -4.06
C THR A 21 -5.84 -10.99 -2.64
N ARG A 22 -5.16 -11.63 -1.67
CA ARG A 22 -5.64 -11.70 -0.27
C ARG A 22 -4.63 -11.34 0.79
N SER A 23 -3.35 -11.24 0.45
CA SER A 23 -2.33 -10.85 1.42
C SER A 23 -2.74 -9.52 2.05
N LYS A 24 -2.92 -9.54 3.38
CA LYS A 24 -3.22 -8.34 4.14
C LYS A 24 -1.90 -7.66 4.46
N PRO A 25 -1.84 -6.33 4.33
CA PRO A 25 -0.66 -5.60 4.72
C PRO A 25 -0.47 -5.73 6.23
N ILE A 26 0.79 -5.82 6.64
CA ILE A 26 1.19 -5.73 8.03
C ILE A 26 1.15 -4.26 8.40
N SER A 27 0.10 -3.88 9.11
CA SER A 27 -0.07 -2.54 9.69
C SER A 27 0.63 -2.44 11.04
N LEU A 28 0.98 -1.23 11.45
CA LEU A 28 1.33 -0.97 12.85
C LEU A 28 0.20 -1.48 13.76
N THR A 29 0.61 -2.19 14.81
CA THR A 29 -0.25 -2.73 15.85
C THR A 29 -0.81 -1.62 16.73
N GLU A 30 -1.87 -1.91 17.47
CA GLU A 30 -2.43 -0.97 18.45
C GLU A 30 -1.40 -0.46 19.47
N ALA A 31 -0.54 -1.35 19.97
CA ALA A 31 0.50 -0.99 20.92
C ALA A 31 1.53 -0.02 20.31
N GLU A 32 1.95 -0.27 19.07
CA GLU A 32 2.85 0.63 18.33
C GLU A 32 2.21 1.99 18.09
N ARG A 33 0.92 2.03 17.74
CA ARG A 33 0.18 3.28 17.52
C ARG A 33 0.09 4.12 18.80
N LYS A 34 -0.34 3.49 19.91
CA LYS A 34 -0.45 4.15 21.23
C LYS A 34 0.87 4.69 21.75
N SER A 35 2.00 4.05 21.41
CA SER A 35 3.33 4.54 21.79
C SER A 35 3.65 5.94 21.22
N THR A 36 2.90 6.39 20.21
CA THR A 36 3.06 7.71 19.58
C THR A 36 2.12 8.78 20.10
N GLY A 37 1.20 8.43 20.99
CA GLY A 37 0.10 9.28 21.46
C GLY A 37 -1.23 8.99 20.73
N ASP A 38 -2.34 9.35 21.38
CA ASP A 38 -3.69 9.03 20.89
C ASP A 38 -4.25 10.07 19.91
N ALA A 39 -3.63 11.24 19.79
CA ALA A 39 -4.08 12.30 18.91
C ALA A 39 -3.80 11.93 17.45
N VAL A 40 -4.88 11.84 16.66
CA VAL A 40 -4.84 11.53 15.22
C VAL A 40 -5.70 12.55 14.49
N GLU A 41 -5.12 13.17 13.46
CA GLU A 41 -5.80 14.08 12.55
C GLU A 41 -6.32 13.33 11.33
N GLN A 42 -7.45 13.77 10.80
CA GLN A 42 -8.03 13.26 9.55
C GLN A 42 -8.08 14.39 8.52
N PRO A 43 -7.44 14.26 7.36
CA PRO A 43 -7.60 15.23 6.29
C PRO A 43 -9.03 15.17 5.74
N PRO A 44 -9.55 16.27 5.16
CA PRO A 44 -10.83 16.26 4.46
C PRO A 44 -10.84 15.20 3.35
N ALA A 45 -11.96 14.48 3.21
CA ALA A 45 -12.10 13.41 2.21
C ALA A 45 -11.85 13.91 0.79
N ASP A 46 -12.32 15.13 0.47
CA ASP A 46 -12.19 15.74 -0.86
C ASP A 46 -10.76 16.19 -1.19
N ASN A 47 -9.88 16.30 -0.20
CA ASN A 47 -8.52 16.80 -0.36
C ASN A 47 -7.48 15.96 0.41
N SER A 48 -7.68 14.64 0.44
CA SER A 48 -6.74 13.71 1.07
C SER A 48 -5.42 13.66 0.28
N PRO A 49 -4.26 13.98 0.90
CA PRO A 49 -2.97 14.02 0.21
C PRO A 49 -2.59 12.68 -0.44
N ARG A 50 -2.08 12.73 -1.68
CA ARG A 50 -1.51 11.57 -2.38
C ARG A 50 -0.08 11.30 -1.90
N VAL A 51 0.23 10.05 -1.62
CA VAL A 51 1.52 9.63 -1.08
C VAL A 51 2.02 8.34 -1.73
N LEU A 52 3.34 8.15 -1.71
CA LEU A 52 3.97 6.83 -1.89
C LEU A 52 4.36 6.28 -0.52
N ALA A 53 3.94 5.06 -0.22
CA ALA A 53 4.20 4.44 1.08
C ALA A 53 4.82 3.05 0.92
N TRP A 54 5.87 2.76 1.69
CA TRP A 54 6.38 1.40 1.82
C TRP A 54 5.50 0.60 2.77
N VAL A 55 4.91 -0.47 2.25
CA VAL A 55 4.01 -1.38 2.98
C VAL A 55 4.59 -2.78 2.97
N ARG A 56 4.47 -3.46 4.11
CA ARG A 56 4.94 -4.83 4.28
C ARG A 56 3.77 -5.79 4.12
N TYR A 57 4.00 -6.87 3.40
CA TYR A 57 3.19 -8.08 3.35
C TYR A 57 4.03 -9.24 3.92
N PRO A 58 3.41 -10.36 4.32
CA PRO A 58 4.15 -11.52 4.78
C PRO A 58 5.24 -11.98 3.79
N GLU A 59 4.96 -11.89 2.49
CA GLU A 59 5.81 -12.38 1.40
C GLU A 59 6.72 -11.32 0.78
N SER A 60 6.43 -10.03 0.93
CA SER A 60 7.17 -8.97 0.24
C SER A 60 7.00 -7.60 0.89
N THR A 61 7.89 -6.67 0.55
CA THR A 61 7.73 -5.25 0.86
C THR A 61 7.59 -4.49 -0.44
N VAL A 62 6.55 -3.68 -0.57
CA VAL A 62 6.19 -2.99 -1.81
C VAL A 62 5.92 -1.53 -1.55
N GLN A 63 6.16 -0.68 -2.55
CA GLN A 63 5.77 0.72 -2.50
C GLN A 63 4.39 0.86 -3.18
N VAL A 64 3.43 1.43 -2.46
CA VAL A 64 2.07 1.67 -2.95
C VAL A 64 1.84 3.15 -3.17
N SER A 65 1.06 3.49 -4.19
CA SER A 65 0.51 4.84 -4.39
C SER A 65 -0.88 4.90 -3.77
N GLY A 66 -1.07 5.81 -2.80
CA GLY A 66 -2.29 5.87 -2.00
C GLY A 66 -2.65 7.29 -1.59
N ARG A 67 -3.61 7.38 -0.65
CA ARG A 67 -4.01 8.63 0.01
C ARG A 67 -3.87 8.51 1.53
N VAL A 68 -3.60 9.64 2.18
CA VAL A 68 -3.63 9.73 3.64
C VAL A 68 -5.07 9.81 4.12
N VAL A 69 -5.46 8.91 5.03
CA VAL A 69 -6.79 8.88 5.65
C VAL A 69 -6.75 9.38 7.09
N ALA A 70 -5.64 9.17 7.77
CA ALA A 70 -5.41 9.65 9.13
C ALA A 70 -3.91 9.75 9.41
N PHE A 71 -3.48 10.64 10.30
CA PHE A 71 -2.05 10.77 10.63
C PHE A 71 -1.81 11.41 12.00
N ASN A 72 -0.58 11.26 12.48
CA ASN A 72 0.00 12.12 13.50
C ASN A 72 1.48 12.39 13.15
N ASP A 73 2.27 12.90 14.09
CA ASP A 73 3.69 13.21 13.86
C ASP A 73 4.56 11.98 13.58
N ARG A 74 4.11 10.77 13.90
CA ARG A 74 4.91 9.54 13.84
C ARG A 74 4.38 8.50 12.88
N MET A 75 3.08 8.48 12.61
CA MET A 75 2.43 7.45 11.81
C MET A 75 1.38 8.02 10.87
N VAL A 76 1.10 7.28 9.80
CA VAL A 76 0.15 7.64 8.75
C VAL A 76 -0.66 6.41 8.38
N LEU A 77 -1.98 6.54 8.37
CA LEU A 77 -2.90 5.58 7.77
C LEU A 77 -2.99 5.89 6.28
N VAL A 78 -2.50 4.96 5.47
CA VAL A 78 -2.55 5.07 4.01
C VAL A 78 -3.61 4.12 3.48
N GLU A 79 -4.39 4.59 2.52
CA GLU A 79 -5.35 3.80 1.77
C GLU A 79 -4.97 3.75 0.29
N TRP A 80 -5.05 2.56 -0.31
CA TRP A 80 -4.77 2.35 -1.73
C TRP A 80 -5.68 1.28 -2.33
N ASP A 81 -5.83 1.35 -3.65
CA ASP A 81 -6.55 0.35 -4.42
C ASP A 81 -5.65 -0.85 -4.71
N THR A 82 -6.23 -2.05 -4.60
CA THR A 82 -5.57 -3.31 -4.96
C THR A 82 -5.95 -3.72 -6.38
N GLN A 83 -5.07 -4.46 -7.05
CA GLN A 83 -5.33 -4.95 -8.41
C GLN A 83 -6.56 -5.88 -8.50
N GLY A 84 -7.01 -6.45 -7.37
CA GLY A 84 -8.19 -7.31 -7.27
C GLY A 84 -9.52 -6.56 -7.11
N GLY A 85 -9.54 -5.22 -7.17
CA GLY A 85 -10.77 -4.43 -7.13
C GLY A 85 -11.29 -4.09 -5.73
N GLY A 86 -10.45 -4.14 -4.70
CA GLY A 86 -10.77 -3.67 -3.34
C GLY A 86 -9.77 -2.63 -2.84
N THR A 87 -10.11 -1.94 -1.74
CA THR A 87 -9.18 -1.04 -1.05
C THR A 87 -8.49 -1.77 0.11
N GLN A 88 -7.25 -1.36 0.39
CA GLN A 88 -6.53 -1.77 1.59
C GLN A 88 -6.07 -0.53 2.36
N GLN A 89 -5.93 -0.71 3.68
CA GLN A 89 -5.41 0.31 4.56
C GLN A 89 -4.33 -0.29 5.47
N ALA A 90 -3.30 0.50 5.75
CA ALA A 90 -2.32 0.18 6.78
C ALA A 90 -1.79 1.43 7.44
N TRP A 91 -1.62 1.35 8.76
CA TRP A 91 -0.75 2.28 9.47
C TRP A 91 0.69 1.94 9.16
N VAL A 92 1.45 2.96 8.78
CA VAL A 92 2.89 2.90 8.55
C VAL A 92 3.57 4.01 9.33
N TRP A 93 4.85 3.85 9.62
CA TRP A 93 5.67 4.94 10.16
C TRP A 93 5.74 6.08 9.15
N ARG A 94 5.70 7.32 9.64
CA ARG A 94 5.77 8.53 8.78
C ARG A 94 7.04 8.54 7.92
N SER A 95 8.15 7.99 8.40
CA SER A 95 9.39 7.85 7.65
C SER A 95 9.31 6.88 6.45
N ALA A 96 8.29 6.02 6.39
CA ALA A 96 8.01 5.13 5.26
C ALA A 96 7.16 5.80 4.17
N VAL A 97 6.76 7.06 4.36
CA VAL A 97 5.86 7.79 3.48
C VAL A 97 6.62 8.94 2.82
N THR A 98 6.42 9.10 1.51
CA THR A 98 6.99 10.19 0.73
C THR A 98 5.89 10.87 -0.09
N VAL A 99 6.03 12.18 -0.30
CA VAL A 99 5.19 12.91 -1.25
C VAL A 99 5.71 12.63 -2.65
N PRO A 100 4.88 12.25 -3.62
CA PRO A 100 5.33 12.03 -4.99
C PRO A 100 5.89 13.36 -5.52
N THR A 101 7.17 13.37 -5.89
CA THR A 101 7.72 14.53 -6.58
C THR A 101 7.00 14.69 -7.92
N PRO A 102 6.44 15.86 -8.25
CA PRO A 102 5.89 16.07 -9.58
C PRO A 102 7.04 15.89 -10.58
N ARG A 103 6.90 14.90 -11.48
CA ARG A 103 7.88 14.73 -12.56
C ARG A 103 7.88 16.01 -13.39
N SER A 104 8.98 16.78 -13.32
CA SER A 104 9.21 17.88 -14.25
C SER A 104 9.21 17.32 -15.67
N ARG A 105 8.33 17.83 -16.52
CA ARG A 105 8.38 17.58 -17.97
C ARG A 105 9.52 18.35 -18.60
#